data_AF-A0A610TVF4-F1
#
_entry.id   AF-A0A610TVF4-F1
#
_cell.length_a   1.000
_cell.length_b   1.000
_cell.length_c   1.000
_cell.angle_alpha   90.00
_cell.angle_beta   90.00
_cell.angle_gamma   90.00
#
_symmetry.space_group_name_H-M   'P 1'
#
loop_
_entity.id
_entity.type
_entity.pdbx_description
1 polymer ?
#
loop_
_entity_poly.entity_id
_entity_poly.type
_entity_poly.pdbx_seq_one_letter_code
_entity_poly.pdbx_strand_id
1 'polypeptide(L)'
;MIFPKRGIAMANFKTRARTLDLLGRQQIAGIPTAINELLKNAHDAYADNVDIDYFRKDNIFVIRDDGIGMSRADFENRWLTLGTESKVQNINTSLPPIDITKKYRNQMGEKGIGRLAIASIGKQVLIITKTKDSNELTVAFINWQIFELPGLNLEDIVVPVRTFTGIPSLKEIKLMQSELFLSLDNLLQKDLINKKTHLDISNTISSFSIS
;
A
#
# COMPACT_ATOMS: atom_id res chain seq x y z
N MET A 1 4.35 58.57 -2.91
CA MET A 1 5.22 57.38 -2.90
C MET A 1 4.32 56.16 -2.73
N ILE A 2 4.03 55.44 -3.82
CA ILE A 2 3.11 54.29 -3.81
C ILE A 2 3.98 53.04 -3.62
N PHE A 3 3.89 52.40 -2.46
CA PHE A 3 4.52 51.09 -2.25
C PHE A 3 3.75 50.03 -3.05
N PRO A 4 4.42 49.21 -3.88
CA PRO A 4 3.74 48.14 -4.58
C PRO A 4 3.26 47.10 -3.57
N LYS A 5 1.98 46.71 -3.65
CA LYS A 5 1.44 45.57 -2.92
C LYS A 5 2.27 44.34 -3.31
N ARG A 6 3.15 43.87 -2.42
CA ARG A 6 3.74 42.54 -2.54
C ARG A 6 2.60 41.53 -2.56
N GLY A 7 2.36 40.89 -3.71
CA GLY A 7 1.44 39.76 -3.80
C GLY A 7 1.88 38.72 -2.77
N ILE A 8 0.95 38.30 -1.91
CA ILE A 8 1.22 37.24 -0.93
C ILE A 8 1.44 35.97 -1.74
N ALA A 9 2.70 35.58 -1.93
CA ALA A 9 3.04 34.30 -2.53
C ALA A 9 2.65 33.20 -1.54
N MET A 10 1.58 32.47 -1.85
CA MET A 10 1.17 31.28 -1.11
C MET A 10 1.99 30.09 -1.62
N ALA A 11 2.62 29.35 -0.72
CA ALA A 11 3.35 28.13 -1.03
C ALA A 11 2.71 26.94 -0.30
N ASN A 12 2.56 25.82 -1.01
CA ASN A 12 2.04 24.57 -0.45
C ASN A 12 3.18 23.59 -0.17
N PHE A 13 3.04 22.77 0.88
CA PHE A 13 3.91 21.62 1.08
C PHE A 13 3.75 20.62 -0.07
N LYS A 14 4.87 20.02 -0.48
CA LYS A 14 4.91 18.92 -1.44
C LYS A 14 5.43 17.66 -0.75
N THR A 15 4.69 16.56 -0.87
CA THR A 15 5.10 15.28 -0.29
C THR A 15 5.84 14.45 -1.32
N ARG A 16 7.10 14.14 -1.03
CA ARG A 16 7.92 13.25 -1.87
C ARG A 16 7.50 11.81 -1.69
N ALA A 17 7.56 11.03 -2.76
CA ALA A 17 7.32 9.59 -2.73
C ALA A 17 8.17 8.87 -1.68
N ARG A 18 9.44 9.28 -1.58
CA ARG A 18 10.41 8.75 -0.61
C ARG A 18 9.97 8.87 0.86
N THR A 19 9.04 9.77 1.18
CA THR A 19 8.46 9.86 2.53
C THR A 19 7.82 8.53 2.96
N LEU A 20 7.22 7.77 2.04
CA LEU A 20 6.69 6.43 2.33
C LEU A 20 7.78 5.45 2.73
N ASP A 21 8.90 5.43 2.02
CA ASP A 21 10.04 4.55 2.35
C ASP A 21 10.62 4.90 3.74
N LEU A 22 10.77 6.20 4.02
CA LEU A 22 11.30 6.72 5.29
C LEU A 22 10.41 6.39 6.49
N LEU A 23 9.09 6.47 6.33
CA LEU A 23 8.11 6.23 7.40
C LEU A 23 7.73 4.75 7.55
N GLY A 24 7.84 3.98 6.46
CA GLY A 24 7.55 2.56 6.42
C GLY A 24 8.80 1.75 6.69
N ARG A 25 9.38 1.21 5.63
CA ARG A 25 10.50 0.25 5.67
C ARG A 25 11.66 0.70 6.55
N GLN A 26 12.08 1.97 6.48
CA GLN A 26 13.25 2.44 7.24
C GLN A 26 13.02 2.56 8.75
N GLN A 27 11.76 2.55 9.22
CA GLN A 27 11.44 2.53 10.65
C GLN A 27 11.37 1.12 11.25
N ILE A 28 11.47 0.08 10.41
CA ILE A 28 11.29 -1.30 10.84
C ILE A 28 12.65 -1.94 11.11
N ALA A 29 12.85 -2.39 12.36
CA ALA A 29 14.12 -2.96 12.81
C ALA A 29 14.48 -4.31 12.13
N GLY A 30 13.52 -4.97 11.49
CA GLY A 30 13.73 -6.18 10.72
C GLY A 30 12.44 -6.94 10.40
N ILE A 31 12.57 -8.04 9.67
CA ILE A 31 11.44 -8.88 9.24
C ILE A 31 10.55 -9.33 10.42
N PRO A 32 11.08 -9.77 11.59
CA PRO A 32 10.21 -10.14 12.72
C PRO A 32 9.33 -9.00 13.22
N THR A 33 9.87 -7.78 13.26
CA THR A 33 9.10 -6.57 13.60
C THR A 33 8.04 -6.29 12.55
N ALA A 34 8.38 -6.46 11.26
CA ALA A 34 7.42 -6.28 10.17
C ALA A 34 6.22 -7.23 10.27
N ILE A 35 6.50 -8.51 10.53
CA ILE A 35 5.47 -9.52 10.73
C ILE A 35 4.61 -9.15 11.94
N ASN A 36 5.21 -8.73 13.06
CA ASN A 36 4.46 -8.30 14.25
C ASN A 36 3.54 -7.11 13.96
N GLU A 37 3.96 -6.12 13.16
CA GLU A 37 3.09 -5.01 12.74
C GLU A 37 1.91 -5.50 11.89
N LEU A 38 2.11 -6.50 11.03
CA LEU A 38 1.03 -7.11 10.25
C LEU A 38 0.08 -7.93 11.13
N LEU A 39 0.58 -8.64 12.14
CA LEU A 39 -0.25 -9.34 13.13
C LEU A 39 -1.11 -8.38 13.95
N LYS A 40 -0.58 -7.21 14.33
CA LYS A 40 -1.36 -6.15 14.97
C LYS A 40 -2.47 -5.62 14.06
N ASN A 41 -2.19 -5.45 12.76
CA ASN A 41 -3.21 -5.04 11.80
C ASN A 41 -4.33 -6.08 11.67
N ALA A 42 -3.99 -7.38 11.65
CA ALA A 42 -4.98 -8.45 11.65
C ALA A 42 -5.82 -8.47 12.94
N HIS A 43 -5.17 -8.27 14.10
CA HIS A 43 -5.88 -8.12 15.37
C HIS A 43 -6.88 -6.96 15.35
N ASP A 44 -6.46 -5.81 14.83
CA ASP A 44 -7.28 -4.60 14.71
C ASP A 44 -8.41 -4.76 13.66
N ALA A 45 -8.20 -5.62 12.66
CA ALA A 45 -9.23 -6.07 11.73
C ALA A 45 -10.17 -7.13 12.33
N TYR A 46 -10.07 -7.41 13.62
CA TYR A 46 -10.86 -8.42 14.32
C TYR A 46 -10.66 -9.86 13.81
N ALA A 47 -9.49 -10.17 13.23
CA ALA A 47 -9.15 -11.55 12.84
C ALA A 47 -9.07 -12.48 14.07
N ASP A 48 -9.59 -13.69 13.95
CA ASP A 48 -9.40 -14.75 14.95
C ASP A 48 -8.19 -15.61 14.61
N ASN A 49 -7.90 -15.78 13.31
CA ASN A 49 -6.80 -16.57 12.81
C ASN A 49 -5.94 -15.76 11.84
N VAL A 50 -4.64 -15.99 11.92
CA VAL A 50 -3.67 -15.48 10.93
C VAL A 50 -2.77 -16.63 10.52
N ASP A 51 -2.77 -16.93 9.23
CA ASP A 51 -1.91 -17.94 8.63
C ASP A 51 -0.73 -17.28 7.93
N ILE A 52 0.47 -17.85 8.12
CA ILE A 52 1.70 -17.39 7.51
C ILE A 52 2.36 -18.58 6.79
N ASP A 53 2.53 -18.46 5.49
CA ASP A 53 3.17 -19.47 4.66
C ASP A 53 4.39 -18.90 3.94
N TYR A 54 5.44 -19.71 3.84
CA TYR A 54 6.61 -19.39 3.03
C TYR A 54 6.90 -20.50 2.03
N PHE A 55 6.51 -20.26 0.78
CA PHE A 55 6.76 -21.14 -0.36
C PHE A 55 8.17 -20.90 -0.88
N ARG A 56 9.14 -21.60 -0.28
CA ARG A 56 10.59 -21.42 -0.56
C ARG A 56 10.97 -21.58 -2.04
N LYS A 57 10.36 -22.53 -2.74
CA LYS A 57 10.67 -22.81 -4.16
C LYS A 57 10.29 -21.63 -5.05
N ASP A 58 9.17 -21.00 -4.75
CA ASP A 58 8.60 -19.91 -5.53
C ASP A 58 9.04 -18.54 -4.98
N ASN A 59 9.73 -18.54 -3.84
CA ASN A 59 10.12 -17.36 -3.08
C ASN A 59 8.91 -16.46 -2.74
N ILE A 60 7.78 -17.08 -2.42
CA ILE A 60 6.53 -16.39 -2.08
C ILE A 60 6.31 -16.48 -0.56
N PHE A 61 6.08 -15.32 0.04
CA PHE A 61 5.67 -15.20 1.44
C PHE A 61 4.22 -14.70 1.48
N VAL A 62 3.35 -15.44 2.15
CA VAL A 62 1.92 -15.18 2.21
C VAL A 62 1.51 -14.99 3.66
N ILE A 63 0.78 -13.90 3.93
CA ILE A 63 0.08 -13.67 5.21
C ILE A 63 -1.40 -13.51 4.89
N ARG A 64 -2.25 -14.24 5.62
CA ARG A 64 -3.70 -14.21 5.44
C ARG A 64 -4.36 -14.10 6.81
N ASP A 65 -5.38 -13.25 6.92
CA ASP A 65 -6.22 -13.12 8.11
C ASP A 65 -7.69 -13.27 7.75
N ASP A 66 -8.50 -13.69 8.72
CA ASP A 66 -9.96 -13.85 8.61
C ASP A 66 -10.73 -12.66 9.22
N GLY A 67 -10.12 -11.48 9.22
CA GLY A 67 -10.72 -10.26 9.73
C GLY A 67 -11.88 -9.74 8.87
N ILE A 68 -12.38 -8.57 9.26
CA ILE A 68 -13.49 -7.89 8.58
C ILE A 68 -13.17 -7.47 7.13
N GLY A 69 -11.86 -7.38 6.81
CA GLY A 69 -11.33 -6.98 5.52
C GLY A 69 -11.70 -5.56 5.09
N MET A 70 -11.51 -5.25 3.82
CA MET A 70 -11.69 -3.91 3.27
C MET A 70 -12.48 -3.94 1.96
N SER A 71 -13.35 -2.93 1.77
CA SER A 71 -13.89 -2.60 0.45
C SER A 71 -12.84 -1.84 -0.37
N ARG A 72 -13.12 -1.60 -1.66
CA ARG A 72 -12.26 -0.74 -2.48
C ARG A 72 -12.11 0.65 -1.89
N ALA A 73 -13.22 1.23 -1.41
CA ALA A 73 -13.22 2.55 -0.81
C ALA A 73 -12.42 2.58 0.50
N ASP A 74 -12.52 1.55 1.34
CA ASP A 74 -11.70 1.43 2.54
C ASP A 74 -10.22 1.31 2.20
N PHE A 75 -9.89 0.51 1.18
CA PHE A 75 -8.53 0.33 0.74
C PHE A 75 -7.92 1.64 0.23
N GLU A 76 -8.59 2.36 -0.66
CA GLU A 76 -8.09 3.62 -1.22
C GLU A 76 -8.02 4.73 -0.14
N ASN A 77 -9.11 4.95 0.60
CA ASN A 77 -9.19 6.08 1.53
C ASN A 77 -8.48 5.84 2.86
N ARG A 78 -8.19 4.58 3.20
CA ARG A 78 -7.58 4.23 4.49
C ARG A 78 -6.27 3.51 4.34
N TRP A 79 -6.18 2.47 3.51
CA TRP A 79 -4.96 1.67 3.38
C TRP A 79 -3.87 2.40 2.60
N LEU A 80 -4.23 3.03 1.48
CA LEU A 80 -3.30 3.83 0.68
C LEU A 80 -3.10 5.26 1.22
N THR A 81 -3.95 5.71 2.14
CA THR A 81 -3.83 7.02 2.78
C THR A 81 -2.93 6.96 4.01
N LEU A 82 -1.94 7.86 4.05
CA LEU A 82 -1.04 8.02 5.19
C LEU A 82 -1.59 9.02 6.21
N GLY A 83 -1.22 8.81 7.47
CA GLY A 83 -1.60 9.73 8.54
C GLY A 83 -3.10 9.77 8.82
N THR A 84 -3.84 8.71 8.46
CA THR A 84 -5.26 8.59 8.80
C THR A 84 -5.41 8.56 10.31
N GLU A 85 -6.20 9.47 10.86
CA GLU A 85 -6.53 9.50 12.29
C GLU A 85 -7.51 8.34 12.59
N SER A 86 -7.01 7.23 13.13
CA SER A 86 -7.83 6.05 13.47
C SER A 86 -8.71 6.26 14.72
N LYS A 87 -8.49 7.35 15.46
CA LYS A 87 -9.17 7.68 16.73
C LYS A 87 -9.99 8.98 16.70
N VAL A 88 -9.91 9.77 15.63
CA VAL A 88 -10.61 11.06 15.53
C VAL A 88 -11.62 10.99 14.39
N GLN A 89 -12.89 11.02 14.74
CA GLN A 89 -13.96 11.22 13.78
C GLN A 89 -14.08 12.73 13.50
N ASN A 90 -13.85 13.12 12.26
CA ASN A 90 -14.12 14.46 11.76
C ASN A 90 -14.99 14.36 10.51
N ILE A 91 -15.47 15.49 9.99
CA ILE A 91 -16.27 15.61 8.77
C ILE A 91 -15.66 14.84 7.59
N ASN A 92 -14.32 14.70 7.57
CA ASN A 92 -13.57 14.08 6.49
C ASN A 92 -13.01 12.68 6.83
N THR A 93 -13.30 12.10 8.01
CA THR A 93 -12.71 10.81 8.44
C THR A 93 -13.76 9.89 9.07
N SER A 94 -13.76 8.63 8.65
CA SER A 94 -14.57 7.57 9.27
C SER A 94 -13.73 6.72 10.23
N LEU A 95 -14.34 6.32 11.36
CA LEU A 95 -13.70 5.40 12.30
C LEU A 95 -13.45 4.03 11.64
N PRO A 96 -12.45 3.27 12.10
CA PRO A 96 -12.26 1.86 11.70
C PRO A 96 -13.55 1.05 11.85
N PRO A 97 -13.85 0.15 10.90
CA PRO A 97 -15.00 -0.72 11.05
C PRO A 97 -14.78 -1.61 12.27
N ILE A 98 -15.86 -1.84 13.02
CA ILE A 98 -15.87 -2.67 14.22
C ILE A 98 -16.70 -3.90 13.89
N ASP A 99 -16.20 -5.09 14.22
CA ASP A 99 -17.03 -6.29 14.18
C ASP A 99 -17.95 -6.31 15.40
N ILE A 100 -19.20 -5.88 15.23
CA ILE A 100 -20.22 -5.86 16.29
C ILE A 100 -20.57 -7.26 16.82
N THR A 101 -20.18 -8.33 16.11
CA THR A 101 -20.40 -9.71 16.54
C THR A 101 -19.32 -10.20 17.51
N LYS A 102 -18.24 -9.43 17.70
CA LYS A 102 -17.10 -9.78 18.54
C LYS A 102 -16.94 -8.81 19.72
N LYS A 103 -16.22 -9.26 20.75
CA LYS A 103 -15.83 -8.37 21.85
C LYS A 103 -14.96 -7.24 21.31
N TYR A 104 -15.22 -6.02 21.78
CA TYR A 104 -14.43 -4.86 21.43
C TYR A 104 -12.93 -5.10 21.71
N ARG A 105 -12.09 -4.77 20.72
CA ARG A 105 -10.63 -4.86 20.82
C ARG A 105 -10.07 -3.45 20.82
N ASN A 106 -9.21 -3.16 21.80
CA ASN A 106 -8.41 -1.95 21.76
C ASN A 106 -7.46 -2.04 20.56
N GLN A 107 -7.43 -0.99 19.75
CA GLN A 107 -6.53 -0.93 18.60
C GLN A 107 -5.07 -0.96 19.07
N MET A 108 -4.28 -1.83 18.46
CA MET A 108 -2.84 -1.94 18.71
C MET A 108 -2.04 -1.04 17.76
N GLY A 109 -2.57 -0.75 16.56
CA GLY A 109 -1.98 0.13 15.57
C GLY A 109 -2.38 1.59 15.78
N GLU A 110 -1.43 2.44 16.17
CA GLU A 110 -1.73 3.84 16.53
C GLU A 110 -1.40 4.88 15.45
N LYS A 111 -0.54 4.54 14.48
CA LYS A 111 0.11 5.55 13.61
C LYS A 111 -0.24 5.47 12.12
N GLY A 112 -1.03 4.47 11.69
CA GLY A 112 -1.37 4.30 10.27
C GLY A 112 -0.17 4.01 9.34
N ILE A 113 1.01 3.71 9.90
CA ILE A 113 2.26 3.41 9.17
C ILE A 113 2.68 1.94 9.28
N GLY A 114 2.20 1.20 10.28
CA GLY A 114 2.60 -0.20 10.51
C GLY A 114 2.33 -1.12 9.31
N ARG A 115 1.29 -0.78 8.53
CA ARG A 115 1.01 -1.39 7.22
C ARG A 115 2.13 -1.35 6.20
N LEU A 116 2.91 -0.26 6.21
CA LEU A 116 4.04 -0.08 5.30
C LEU A 116 5.23 -0.98 5.68
N ALA A 117 5.18 -1.64 6.85
CA ALA A 117 6.20 -2.60 7.23
C ALA A 117 6.29 -3.76 6.24
N ILE A 118 5.22 -4.05 5.48
CA ILE A 118 5.23 -5.05 4.42
C ILE A 118 6.29 -4.77 3.35
N ALA A 119 6.66 -3.50 3.13
CA ALA A 119 7.73 -3.10 2.20
C ALA A 119 9.14 -3.54 2.65
N SER A 120 9.31 -3.91 3.92
CA SER A 120 10.56 -4.49 4.43
C SER A 120 10.68 -5.99 4.17
N ILE A 121 9.56 -6.66 3.87
CA ILE A 121 9.52 -8.12 3.66
C ILE A 121 9.86 -8.46 2.20
N GLY A 122 9.34 -7.69 1.25
CA GLY A 122 9.55 -7.92 -0.17
C GLY A 122 9.49 -6.63 -0.99
N LYS A 123 10.07 -6.65 -2.19
CA LYS A 123 10.07 -5.50 -3.11
C LYS A 123 8.73 -5.24 -3.77
N GLN A 124 7.83 -6.22 -3.74
CA GLN A 124 6.50 -6.12 -4.32
C GLN A 124 5.50 -6.96 -3.54
N VAL A 125 4.23 -6.61 -3.62
CA VAL A 125 3.14 -7.31 -2.95
C VAL A 125 1.89 -7.29 -3.80
N LEU A 126 1.18 -8.42 -3.82
CA LEU A 126 -0.21 -8.51 -4.25
C LEU A 126 -1.08 -8.57 -3.00
N ILE A 127 -1.93 -7.57 -2.81
CA ILE A 127 -2.89 -7.53 -1.71
C ILE A 127 -4.25 -7.95 -2.27
N ILE A 128 -4.93 -8.85 -1.59
CA ILE A 128 -6.29 -9.29 -1.91
C ILE A 128 -7.09 -9.18 -0.62
N THR A 129 -8.21 -8.48 -0.66
CA THR A 129 -9.09 -8.27 0.50
C THR A 129 -10.54 -8.19 0.06
N LYS A 130 -11.47 -8.54 0.93
CA LYS A 130 -12.91 -8.34 0.74
C LYS A 130 -13.54 -8.04 2.08
N THR A 131 -14.66 -7.34 2.09
CA THR A 131 -15.43 -7.21 3.32
C THR A 131 -16.12 -8.53 3.67
N LYS A 132 -16.34 -8.78 4.97
CA LYS A 132 -17.05 -9.97 5.48
C LYS A 132 -18.38 -10.23 4.75
N ASP A 133 -19.11 -9.16 4.43
CA ASP A 133 -20.45 -9.19 3.83
C ASP A 133 -20.46 -9.09 2.30
N SER A 134 -19.29 -9.08 1.64
CA SER A 134 -19.19 -8.98 0.18
C SER A 134 -18.36 -10.11 -0.42
N ASN A 135 -18.70 -10.48 -1.66
CA ASN A 135 -17.90 -11.36 -2.50
C ASN A 135 -17.02 -10.58 -3.48
N GLU A 136 -17.15 -9.26 -3.52
CA GLU A 136 -16.25 -8.41 -4.31
C GLU A 136 -14.87 -8.34 -3.62
N LEU A 137 -13.85 -8.84 -4.30
CA LEU A 137 -12.45 -8.70 -3.91
C LEU A 137 -11.93 -7.35 -4.39
N THR A 138 -11.23 -6.64 -3.53
CA THR A 138 -10.30 -5.56 -3.90
C THR A 138 -8.90 -6.13 -3.99
N VAL A 139 -8.24 -5.91 -5.11
CA VAL A 139 -6.89 -6.40 -5.37
C VAL A 139 -6.00 -5.24 -5.75
N ALA A 140 -4.84 -5.15 -5.12
CA ALA A 140 -3.83 -4.14 -5.40
C ALA A 140 -2.47 -4.78 -5.66
N PHE A 141 -1.74 -4.28 -6.65
CA PHE A 141 -0.38 -4.73 -6.93
C PHE A 141 0.58 -3.56 -6.73
N ILE A 142 1.52 -3.71 -5.80
CA ILE A 142 2.42 -2.63 -5.39
C ILE A 142 3.86 -3.08 -5.60
N ASN A 143 4.65 -2.25 -6.29
CA ASN A 143 6.11 -2.37 -6.30
C ASN A 143 6.72 -1.24 -5.46
N TRP A 144 7.38 -1.59 -4.37
CA TRP A 144 7.91 -0.65 -3.38
C TRP A 144 9.12 0.14 -3.89
N GLN A 145 9.85 -0.38 -4.87
CA GLN A 145 11.05 0.27 -5.40
C GLN A 145 10.74 1.60 -6.09
N ILE A 146 9.52 1.76 -6.63
CA ILE A 146 9.08 3.01 -7.25
C ILE A 146 9.06 4.16 -6.23
N PHE A 147 8.71 3.87 -4.97
CA PHE A 147 8.70 4.86 -3.89
C PHE A 147 10.09 5.28 -3.42
N GLU A 148 11.12 4.51 -3.76
CA GLU A 148 12.52 4.78 -3.43
C GLU A 148 13.19 5.76 -4.41
N LEU A 149 12.53 6.01 -5.55
CA LEU A 149 13.07 6.82 -6.63
C LEU A 149 13.19 8.29 -6.21
N PRO A 150 14.36 8.92 -6.39
CA PRO A 150 14.57 10.31 -6.02
C PRO A 150 13.75 11.23 -6.93
N GLY A 151 13.23 12.32 -6.37
CA GLY A 151 12.58 13.39 -7.13
C GLY A 151 11.09 13.19 -7.44
N LEU A 152 10.56 11.97 -7.28
CA LEU A 152 9.12 11.71 -7.47
C LEU A 152 8.27 12.26 -6.32
N ASN A 153 7.09 12.74 -6.66
CA ASN A 153 6.01 13.02 -5.71
C ASN A 153 5.08 11.80 -5.60
N LEU A 154 4.28 11.73 -4.55
CA LEU A 154 3.33 10.62 -4.38
C LEU A 154 2.30 10.55 -5.52
N GLU A 155 1.90 11.70 -6.05
CA GLU A 155 0.98 11.83 -7.19
C GLU A 155 1.56 11.29 -8.51
N ASP A 156 2.87 11.12 -8.61
CA ASP A 156 3.53 10.55 -9.79
C ASP A 156 3.49 9.01 -9.81
N ILE A 157 3.13 8.37 -8.68
CA ILE A 157 3.18 6.92 -8.52
C ILE A 157 1.82 6.30 -8.77
N VAL A 158 1.80 5.30 -9.65
CA VAL A 158 0.62 4.49 -9.93
C VAL A 158 0.63 3.24 -9.06
N VAL A 159 -0.50 2.98 -8.42
CA VAL A 159 -0.78 1.70 -7.75
C VAL A 159 -2.00 1.09 -8.43
N PRO A 160 -1.85 0.03 -9.24
CA PRO A 160 -2.98 -0.70 -9.80
C PRO A 160 -3.89 -1.24 -8.70
N VAL A 161 -5.16 -0.82 -8.71
CA VAL A 161 -6.23 -1.31 -7.84
C VAL A 161 -7.43 -1.69 -8.68
N ARG A 162 -7.92 -2.92 -8.53
CA ARG A 162 -9.06 -3.46 -9.29
C ARG A 162 -9.99 -4.24 -8.37
N THR A 163 -11.26 -4.35 -8.79
CA THR A 163 -12.21 -5.24 -8.13
C THR A 163 -12.51 -6.47 -8.97
N PHE A 164 -12.76 -7.60 -8.30
CA PHE A 164 -13.02 -8.89 -8.92
C PHE A 164 -14.15 -9.62 -8.17
N THR A 165 -14.90 -10.46 -8.87
CA THR A 165 -15.95 -11.32 -8.26
C THR A 165 -15.40 -12.65 -7.73
N GLY A 166 -14.11 -12.92 -7.96
CA GLY A 166 -13.40 -14.11 -7.52
C GLY A 166 -11.89 -13.87 -7.57
N ILE A 167 -11.11 -14.88 -7.18
CA ILE A 167 -9.63 -14.79 -7.18
C ILE A 167 -9.16 -14.44 -8.60
N PRO A 168 -8.34 -13.38 -8.78
CA PRO A 168 -7.90 -12.95 -10.09
C PRO A 168 -7.04 -14.03 -10.76
N SER A 169 -7.31 -14.26 -12.04
CA SER A 169 -6.50 -15.11 -12.90
C SER A 169 -5.12 -14.50 -13.16
N LEU A 170 -4.17 -15.33 -13.61
CA LEU A 170 -2.84 -14.86 -14.02
C LEU A 170 -2.90 -13.83 -15.15
N LYS A 171 -3.91 -13.91 -16.02
CA LYS A 171 -4.12 -12.91 -17.08
C LYS A 171 -4.49 -11.55 -16.48
N GLU A 172 -5.34 -11.52 -15.47
CA GLU A 172 -5.75 -10.29 -14.79
C GLU A 172 -4.59 -9.68 -13.99
N ILE A 173 -3.81 -10.50 -13.29
CA ILE A 173 -2.59 -10.04 -12.60
C ILE A 173 -1.58 -9.46 -13.60
N LYS A 174 -1.40 -10.09 -14.77
CA LYS A 174 -0.54 -9.57 -15.84
C LYS A 174 -1.03 -8.21 -16.38
N LEU A 175 -2.33 -7.97 -16.44
CA LEU A 175 -2.87 -6.65 -16.81
C LEU A 175 -2.48 -5.58 -15.79
N MET A 176 -2.53 -5.91 -14.49
CA MET A 176 -2.06 -5.00 -13.43
C MET A 176 -0.55 -4.74 -13.52
N GLN A 177 0.25 -5.76 -13.85
CA GLN A 177 1.68 -5.57 -14.13
C GLN A 177 1.92 -4.64 -15.33
N SER A 178 1.12 -4.78 -16.40
CA SER A 178 1.17 -3.89 -17.57
C SER A 178 0.89 -2.43 -17.22
N GLU A 179 -0.02 -2.15 -16.28
CA GLU A 179 -0.26 -0.78 -15.80
C GLU A 179 0.96 -0.19 -15.11
N LEU A 180 1.71 -0.98 -14.33
CA LEU A 180 2.98 -0.53 -13.74
C LEU A 180 4.07 -0.32 -14.81
N PHE A 181 4.16 -1.20 -15.82
CA PHE A 181 5.13 -1.01 -16.91
C PHE A 181 4.85 0.30 -17.65
N LEU A 182 3.59 0.60 -17.98
CA LEU A 182 3.20 1.86 -18.61
C LEU A 182 3.55 3.08 -17.73
N SER A 183 3.37 2.96 -16.40
CA SER A 183 3.79 3.99 -15.46
C SER A 183 5.31 4.21 -15.49
N LEU A 184 6.11 3.14 -15.46
CA LEU A 184 7.57 3.23 -15.56
C LEU A 184 8.04 3.81 -16.89
N ASP A 185 7.41 3.42 -18.00
CA ASP A 185 7.71 3.98 -19.32
C ASP A 185 7.47 5.49 -19.36
N ASN A 186 6.37 5.96 -18.76
CA ASN A 186 6.07 7.38 -18.63
C ASN A 186 7.12 8.12 -17.79
N LEU A 187 7.57 7.53 -16.67
CA LEU A 187 8.64 8.09 -15.85
C LEU A 187 9.96 8.18 -16.62
N LEU A 188 10.29 7.17 -17.43
CA LEU A 188 11.49 7.15 -18.27
C LEU A 188 11.41 8.21 -19.38
N GLN A 189 10.25 8.34 -20.04
CA GLN A 189 10.02 9.34 -21.09
C GLN A 189 10.11 10.78 -20.58
N LYS A 190 9.77 11.01 -19.31
CA LYS A 190 9.89 12.31 -18.62
C LYS A 190 11.29 12.56 -18.03
N ASP A 191 12.26 11.69 -18.31
CA ASP A 191 13.61 11.74 -17.73
C ASP A 191 13.65 11.74 -16.19
N LEU A 192 12.60 11.22 -15.54
CA LEU A 192 12.51 11.11 -14.08
C LEU A 192 13.27 9.88 -13.54
N ILE A 193 13.50 8.89 -14.40
CA ILE A 193 14.33 7.71 -14.12
C ILE A 193 15.26 7.44 -15.30
N ASN A 194 16.36 6.72 -15.04
CA ASN A 194 17.27 6.25 -16.09
C ASN A 194 16.91 4.83 -16.56
N LYS A 195 17.48 4.42 -17.70
CA LYS A 195 17.26 3.09 -18.30
C LYS A 195 17.64 1.92 -17.39
N LYS A 196 18.68 2.07 -16.56
CA LYS A 196 19.10 1.03 -15.61
C LYS A 196 18.03 0.81 -14.54
N THR A 197 17.56 1.88 -13.92
CA THR A 197 16.48 1.85 -12.94
C THR A 197 15.20 1.27 -13.53
N HIS A 198 14.82 1.69 -14.74
CA HIS A 198 13.67 1.15 -15.45
C HIS A 198 13.78 -0.37 -15.65
N LEU A 199 14.93 -0.85 -16.12
CA LEU A 199 15.19 -2.28 -16.32
C LEU A 199 15.14 -3.07 -15.00
N ASP A 200 15.76 -2.55 -13.94
CA ASP A 200 15.83 -3.20 -12.63
C ASP A 200 14.43 -3.40 -12.00
N ILE A 201 13.58 -2.36 -12.06
CA ILE A 201 12.21 -2.45 -11.55
C ILE A 201 11.36 -3.33 -12.47
N SER A 202 11.53 -3.23 -13.79
CA SER A 202 10.78 -4.05 -14.75
C SER A 202 11.06 -5.55 -14.58
N ASN A 203 12.32 -5.92 -14.32
CA ASN A 203 12.70 -7.29 -14.00
C ASN A 203 12.04 -7.77 -12.70
N THR A 204 11.92 -6.89 -11.71
CA THR A 204 11.25 -7.23 -10.44
C THR A 204 9.75 -7.43 -10.65
N ILE A 205 9.07 -6.54 -11.38
CA ILE A 205 7.64 -6.70 -11.71
C ILE A 205 7.41 -8.03 -12.44
N SER A 206 8.26 -8.34 -13.42
CA SER A 206 8.17 -9.57 -14.23
C SER A 206 8.43 -10.85 -13.43
N SER A 207 9.20 -10.78 -12.35
CA SER A 207 9.51 -11.95 -11.52
C SER A 207 8.37 -12.34 -10.59
N PHE A 208 7.32 -11.53 -10.49
CA PHE A 208 6.10 -11.91 -9.77
C PHE A 208 5.31 -12.92 -10.59
N SER A 209 5.62 -14.20 -10.38
CA SER A 209 4.91 -15.34 -10.94
C SER A 209 4.29 -16.14 -9.80
N ILE A 210 2.96 -16.16 -9.75
CA ILE A 210 2.22 -17.14 -8.95
C ILE A 210 1.94 -18.29 -9.90
N SER A 211 2.51 -19.46 -9.65
CA SER A 211 2.28 -20.68 -10.42
C SER A 211 1.29 -21.61 -9.74
#